data_AF-A0A375YNB6-F1
#
_entry.id   AF-A0A375YNB6-F1
#
_cell.length_a   1.000
_cell.length_b   1.000
_cell.length_c   1.000
_cell.angle_alpha   90.00
_cell.angle_beta   90.00
_cell.angle_gamma   90.00
#
_symmetry.space_group_name_H-M   'P 1'
#
loop_
_entity.id
_entity.type
_entity.pdbx_description
1 polymer ?
#
loop_
_entity_poly.entity_id
_entity_poly.type
_entity_poly.pdbx_seq_one_letter_code
_entity_poly.pdbx_strand_id
1 'polypeptide(L)'
;MFPPRETNCPNPGCASDELALVPLSRRGTLWSYTENRYAPPPPYPSPDPFEPFAVAAVELADEGLIVLGKVVEGTLAADLTVGMTMELTTMTLYTDDDGTDRTTYAWRIA
;
A
#
# COMPACT_ATOMS: atom_id res chain seq x y z
N MET A 1 -3.31 10.78 10.12
CA MET A 1 -2.54 10.78 8.85
C MET A 1 -1.83 9.45 8.69
N PHE A 2 -1.44 9.09 7.46
CA PHE A 2 -0.73 7.85 7.17
C PHE A 2 0.54 8.14 6.34
N PRO A 3 1.70 7.55 6.66
CA PRO A 3 1.99 6.79 7.89
C PRO A 3 1.75 7.61 9.17
N PRO A 4 1.54 6.96 10.33
CA PRO A 4 1.32 7.66 11.58
C PRO A 4 2.55 8.49 11.94
N ARG A 5 2.33 9.64 12.59
CA ARG A 5 3.38 10.47 13.19
C ARG A 5 3.23 10.42 14.70
N GLU A 6 4.37 10.44 15.39
CA GLU A 6 4.41 10.44 16.86
C GLU A 6 4.19 11.83 17.45
N THR A 7 4.52 12.91 16.73
CA THR A 7 4.40 14.28 17.21
C THR A 7 4.01 15.26 16.11
N ASN A 8 3.41 16.39 16.53
CA ASN A 8 3.15 17.61 15.77
C ASN A 8 2.12 17.47 14.64
N CYS A 9 0.96 18.13 14.79
CA CYS A 9 -0.03 18.18 13.73
C CYS A 9 0.52 19.06 12.57
N PRO A 10 0.62 18.55 11.33
CA PRO A 10 1.16 19.34 10.21
C PRO A 10 0.17 20.39 9.69
N ASN A 11 -1.10 20.33 10.09
CA ASN A 11 -2.10 21.33 9.72
C ASN A 11 -1.92 22.57 10.61
N PRO A 12 -1.57 23.75 10.05
CA PRO A 12 -1.38 24.97 10.83
C PRO A 12 -2.65 25.45 11.54
N GLY A 13 -3.83 24.93 11.17
CA GLY A 13 -5.09 25.19 11.87
C GLY A 13 -5.37 24.27 13.07
N CYS A 14 -4.44 23.37 13.43
CA CYS A 14 -4.62 22.50 14.58
C CYS A 14 -4.57 23.27 15.91
N ALA A 15 -5.51 22.96 16.81
CA ALA A 15 -5.55 23.52 18.15
C ALA A 15 -4.68 22.76 19.18
N SER A 16 -4.12 21.61 18.77
CA SER A 16 -3.27 20.75 19.59
C SER A 16 -2.29 19.99 18.70
N ASP A 17 -1.13 19.67 19.27
CA ASP A 17 -0.10 18.81 18.68
C ASP A 17 -0.22 17.34 19.13
N GLU A 18 -1.17 17.04 20.02
CA GLU A 18 -1.46 15.68 20.44
C GLU A 18 -2.15 14.91 19.31
N LEU A 19 -1.57 13.76 18.95
CA LEU A 19 -2.11 12.86 17.93
C LEU A 19 -2.52 11.54 18.59
N ALA A 20 -3.79 11.16 18.43
CA ALA A 20 -4.27 9.85 18.82
C ALA A 20 -4.07 8.83 17.69
N LEU A 21 -3.67 7.61 18.06
CA LEU A 21 -3.69 6.49 17.13
C LEU A 21 -5.12 6.04 16.90
N VAL A 22 -5.49 5.88 15.62
CA VAL A 22 -6.81 5.41 15.21
C VAL A 22 -6.67 4.27 14.20
N PRO A 23 -7.52 3.24 14.27
CA PRO A 23 -7.63 2.27 13.18
C PRO A 23 -8.17 2.99 11.93
N LEU A 24 -7.66 2.62 10.77
CA LEU A 24 -8.13 3.12 9.48
C LEU A 24 -9.01 2.07 8.79
N SER A 25 -9.85 2.53 7.86
CA SER A 25 -10.65 1.65 6.99
C SER A 25 -9.78 0.57 6.32
N ARG A 26 -10.28 -0.67 6.31
CA ARG A 26 -9.65 -1.79 5.60
C ARG A 26 -10.10 -1.91 4.15
N ARG A 27 -11.08 -1.12 3.72
CA ARG A 27 -11.62 -1.12 2.36
C ARG A 27 -11.59 0.30 1.81
N GLY A 28 -11.53 0.39 0.49
CA GLY A 28 -11.51 1.65 -0.22
C GLY A 28 -11.78 1.48 -1.71
N THR A 29 -11.68 2.59 -2.43
CA THR A 29 -11.91 2.66 -3.87
C THR A 29 -10.58 2.81 -4.59
N LEU A 30 -10.36 2.04 -5.66
CA LEU A 30 -9.17 2.17 -6.49
C LEU A 30 -9.16 3.54 -7.18
N TRP A 31 -8.25 4.41 -6.79
CA TRP A 31 -8.13 5.78 -7.30
C TRP A 31 -7.24 5.84 -8.54
N SER A 32 -6.10 5.14 -8.52
CA SER A 32 -5.24 4.92 -9.69
C SER A 32 -4.39 3.66 -9.51
N TYR A 33 -3.84 3.15 -10.61
CA TYR A 33 -2.95 2.00 -10.58
C TYR A 33 -1.90 2.08 -11.69
N THR A 34 -0.81 1.35 -11.50
CA THR A 34 0.23 1.14 -12.49
C THR A 34 0.80 -0.26 -12.35
N GLU A 35 1.64 -0.65 -13.29
CA GLU A 35 2.36 -1.92 -13.27
C GLU A 35 3.85 -1.70 -13.51
N ASN A 36 4.66 -2.27 -12.64
CA ASN A 36 6.10 -2.31 -12.84
C ASN A 36 6.45 -3.51 -13.72
N ARG A 37 7.05 -3.24 -14.88
CA ARG A 37 7.52 -4.25 -15.85
C ARG A 37 9.04 -4.37 -15.95
N TYR A 38 9.76 -3.76 -15.02
CA TYR A 38 11.20 -3.90 -14.89
C TYR A 38 11.59 -3.95 -13.42
N ALA A 39 12.71 -4.64 -13.14
CA ALA A 39 13.26 -4.76 -11.81
C ALA A 39 13.51 -3.38 -11.20
N PRO A 40 12.91 -3.05 -10.03
CA PRO A 40 13.24 -1.83 -9.33
C PRO A 40 14.73 -1.83 -8.94
N PRO A 41 15.39 -0.66 -8.91
CA PRO A 41 16.79 -0.59 -8.52
C PRO A 41 16.98 -1.03 -7.05
N PRO A 42 18.18 -1.54 -6.70
CA PRO A 42 18.55 -1.74 -5.30
C PRO A 42 18.34 -0.45 -4.48
N PRO A 43 17.94 -0.56 -3.20
CA PRO A 43 17.90 -1.76 -2.37
C PRO A 43 16.54 -2.49 -2.39
N TYR A 44 15.65 -2.19 -3.34
CA TYR A 44 14.35 -2.86 -3.38
C TYR A 44 14.55 -4.37 -3.65
N PRO A 45 13.92 -5.26 -2.86
CA PRO A 45 14.02 -6.69 -3.08
C PRO A 45 13.31 -7.07 -4.38
N SER A 46 14.06 -7.58 -5.34
CA SER A 46 13.54 -8.04 -6.63
C SER A 46 13.98 -9.49 -6.86
N PRO A 47 13.07 -10.42 -7.14
CA PRO A 47 13.45 -11.75 -7.55
C PRO A 47 14.25 -11.71 -8.87
N ASP A 48 15.08 -12.73 -9.07
CA ASP A 48 15.79 -13.00 -10.32
C ASP A 48 15.43 -14.43 -10.79
N PRO A 49 14.65 -14.60 -11.89
CA PRO A 49 14.22 -13.56 -12.82
C PRO A 49 13.15 -12.62 -12.24
N PHE A 50 13.11 -11.38 -12.75
CA PHE A 50 12.11 -10.39 -12.36
C PHE A 50 10.69 -10.81 -12.78
N GLU A 51 9.74 -10.58 -11.88
CA GLU A 51 8.30 -10.76 -12.12
C GLU A 51 7.54 -9.43 -12.03
N PRO A 52 6.72 -9.06 -13.03
CA PRO A 52 5.89 -7.86 -12.97
C PRO A 52 4.91 -7.87 -11.81
N PHE A 53 4.61 -6.68 -11.27
CA PHE A 53 3.61 -6.52 -10.23
C PHE A 53 2.87 -5.19 -10.36
N ALA A 54 1.59 -5.18 -10.00
CA ALA A 54 0.79 -3.97 -9.95
C ALA A 54 0.97 -3.20 -8.63
N VAL A 55 0.79 -1.90 -8.70
CA VAL A 55 0.75 -0.97 -7.57
C VAL A 55 -0.55 -0.18 -7.68
N ALA A 56 -1.25 -0.05 -6.55
CA ALA A 56 -2.54 0.62 -6.46
C ALA A 56 -2.47 1.77 -5.47
N ALA A 57 -3.12 2.88 -5.83
CA ALA A 57 -3.51 3.97 -4.94
C ALA A 57 -4.98 3.76 -4.57
N VAL A 58 -5.27 3.50 -3.30
CA VAL A 58 -6.63 3.24 -2.83
C VAL A 58 -7.07 4.36 -1.89
N GLU A 59 -8.20 4.98 -2.20
CA GLU A 59 -8.88 5.95 -1.34
C GLU A 59 -9.70 5.23 -0.28
N LEU A 60 -9.33 5.39 1.00
CA LEU A 60 -9.97 4.72 2.12
C LEU A 60 -11.41 5.21 2.35
N ALA A 61 -12.33 4.28 2.65
CA ALA A 61 -13.77 4.53 2.65
C ALA A 61 -14.22 5.63 3.62
N ASP A 62 -13.73 5.62 4.86
CA ASP A 62 -14.20 6.55 5.89
C ASP A 62 -13.32 7.81 5.96
N GLU A 63 -12.02 7.68 5.65
CA GLU A 63 -11.05 8.76 5.86
C GLU A 63 -10.74 9.60 4.62
N GLY A 64 -11.04 9.09 3.40
CA GLY A 64 -10.66 9.74 2.13
C GLY A 64 -9.14 9.83 1.91
N LEU A 65 -8.34 9.11 2.70
CA LEU A 65 -6.88 9.04 2.54
C LEU A 65 -6.54 8.14 1.35
N ILE A 66 -5.67 8.61 0.44
CA ILE A 66 -5.15 7.79 -0.65
C ILE A 66 -3.85 7.11 -0.20
N VAL A 67 -3.87 5.78 -0.12
CA VAL A 67 -2.74 4.97 0.35
C VAL A 67 -2.21 4.11 -0.80
N LEU A 68 -0.91 4.25 -1.07
CA LEU A 68 -0.17 3.50 -2.09
C LEU A 68 0.30 2.16 -1.54
N GLY A 69 0.12 1.08 -2.29
CA GLY A 69 0.63 -0.25 -1.95
C GLY A 69 0.70 -1.19 -3.14
N LYS A 70 1.45 -2.29 -3.03
CA LYS A 70 1.42 -3.37 -4.03
C LYS A 70 0.01 -3.97 -4.09
N VAL A 71 -0.37 -4.45 -5.27
CA VAL A 71 -1.47 -5.40 -5.40
C VAL A 71 -0.91 -6.80 -5.16
N VAL A 72 -1.72 -7.68 -4.60
CA VAL A 72 -1.34 -9.09 -4.37
C VAL A 72 -0.79 -9.75 -5.64
N GLU A 73 0.14 -10.68 -5.44
CA GLU A 73 0.76 -11.43 -6.53
C GLU A 73 -0.29 -12.16 -7.39
N GLY A 74 -0.04 -12.22 -8.70
CA GLY A 74 -0.99 -12.77 -9.67
C GLY A 74 -2.09 -11.82 -10.13
N THR A 75 -2.21 -10.61 -9.55
CA THR A 75 -3.09 -9.54 -10.05
C THR A 75 -2.28 -8.42 -10.65
N LEU A 76 -2.57 -8.09 -11.91
CA LEU A 76 -1.83 -7.13 -12.73
C LEU A 76 -2.73 -5.96 -13.16
N ALA A 77 -2.17 -4.98 -13.87
CA ALA A 77 -2.94 -3.80 -14.29
C ALA A 77 -4.13 -4.14 -15.20
N ALA A 78 -4.07 -5.25 -15.93
CA ALA A 78 -5.17 -5.72 -16.78
C ALA A 78 -6.41 -6.17 -15.99
N ASP A 79 -6.23 -6.55 -14.71
CA ASP A 79 -7.30 -7.02 -13.83
C ASP A 79 -7.95 -5.86 -13.04
N LEU A 80 -7.39 -4.66 -13.13
CA LEU A 80 -7.77 -3.51 -12.34
C LEU A 80 -8.56 -2.49 -13.17
N THR A 81 -9.49 -1.80 -12.53
CA THR A 81 -10.25 -0.70 -13.13
C THR A 81 -10.52 0.36 -12.07
N VAL A 82 -10.20 1.62 -12.37
CA VAL A 82 -10.47 2.74 -11.45
C VAL A 82 -11.94 2.74 -11.02
N GLY A 83 -12.18 2.94 -9.72
CA GLY A 83 -13.51 2.90 -9.12
C GLY A 83 -13.90 1.55 -8.50
N MET A 84 -13.13 0.47 -8.72
CA MET A 84 -13.41 -0.82 -8.08
C MET A 84 -13.09 -0.80 -6.58
N THR A 85 -13.78 -1.63 -5.81
CA THR A 85 -13.50 -1.80 -4.38
C THR A 85 -12.25 -2.66 -4.16
N MET A 86 -11.37 -2.17 -3.29
CA MET A 86 -10.15 -2.86 -2.87
C MET A 86 -10.19 -3.11 -1.36
N GLU A 87 -9.52 -4.17 -0.92
CA GLU A 87 -9.41 -4.54 0.49
C GLU A 87 -7.95 -4.71 0.91
N LEU A 88 -7.63 -4.23 2.11
CA LEU A 88 -6.34 -4.34 2.76
C LEU A 88 -6.06 -5.79 3.13
N THR A 89 -4.88 -6.26 2.75
CA THR A 89 -4.31 -7.55 3.13
C THR A 89 -2.83 -7.41 3.45
N THR A 90 -2.17 -8.51 3.81
CA THR A 90 -0.71 -8.62 3.90
C THR A 90 -0.20 -9.62 2.87
N MET A 91 1.05 -9.45 2.45
CA MET A 91 1.80 -10.40 1.62
C MET A 91 3.26 -10.43 2.07
N THR A 92 3.95 -11.53 1.78
CA THR A 92 5.42 -11.56 1.88
C THR A 92 5.99 -10.63 0.81
N LEU A 93 6.90 -9.72 1.21
CA LEU A 93 7.64 -8.86 0.29
C LEU A 93 8.91 -9.59 -0.20
N TYR A 94 9.62 -10.24 0.72
CA TYR A 94 10.77 -11.10 0.46
C TYR A 94 11.08 -11.94 1.70
N THR A 95 11.86 -13.00 1.52
CA THR A 95 12.47 -13.78 2.60
C THR A 95 13.94 -13.36 2.71
N ASP A 96 14.41 -13.03 3.90
CA ASP A 96 15.81 -12.64 4.11
C ASP A 96 16.77 -13.85 4.19
N ASP A 97 18.08 -13.57 4.30
CA ASP A 97 19.14 -14.58 4.31
C ASP A 97 19.04 -15.54 5.51
N ASP A 98 18.36 -15.14 6.59
CA ASP A 98 18.11 -15.96 7.78
C ASP A 98 16.84 -16.83 7.62
N GLY A 99 16.16 -16.77 6.47
CA GLY A 99 14.92 -17.49 6.19
C GLY A 99 13.67 -16.83 6.82
N THR A 100 13.75 -15.56 7.22
CA THR A 100 12.61 -14.84 7.81
C THR A 100 11.80 -14.12 6.74
N ASP A 101 10.50 -14.37 6.72
CA ASP A 101 9.57 -13.66 5.84
C ASP A 101 9.34 -12.22 6.30
N ARG A 102 9.67 -11.27 5.43
CA ARG A 102 9.39 -9.84 5.62
C ARG A 102 8.08 -9.51 4.95
N THR A 103 7.04 -9.26 5.76
CA THR A 103 5.69 -8.97 5.26
C THR A 103 5.47 -7.47 5.04
N THR A 104 4.66 -7.13 4.04
CA THR A 104 4.12 -5.77 3.80
C THR A 104 2.60 -5.81 3.74
N TYR A 105 1.97 -4.65 3.91
CA TYR A 105 0.59 -4.47 3.49
C TYR A 105 0.48 -4.45 1.96
N ALA A 106 -0.68 -4.89 1.46
CA ALA A 106 -1.01 -4.93 0.04
C ALA A 106 -2.53 -4.76 -0.17
N TRP A 107 -2.91 -4.55 -1.41
CA TRP A 107 -4.30 -4.46 -1.85
C TRP A 107 -4.72 -5.71 -2.61
N ARG A 108 -5.93 -6.21 -2.33
CA ARG A 108 -6.59 -7.21 -3.16
C ARG A 108 -7.93 -6.69 -3.67
N ILE A 109 -8.39 -7.26 -4.77
CA ILE A 109 -9.78 -7.08 -5.24
C ILE A 109 -10.71 -7.60 -4.15
N ALA A 110 -11.69 -6.78 -3.77
CA ALA A 110 -12.52 -6.95 -2.57
C ALA A 110 -13.71 -7.91 -2.73
#